data_AF-A0A3G1GHJ2-F1
#
_entry.id   AF-A0A3G1GHJ2-F1
#
_cell.length_a   1.000
_cell.length_b   1.000
_cell.length_c   1.000
_cell.angle_alpha   90.00
_cell.angle_beta   90.00
_cell.angle_gamma   90.00
#
_symmetry.space_group_name_H-M   'P 1'
#
loop_
_entity.id
_entity.type
_entity.pdbx_description
1 polymer ?
#
loop_
_entity_poly.entity_id
_entity_poly.type
_entity_poly.pdbx_seq_one_letter_code
_entity_poly.pdbx_strand_id
1 'polypeptide(L)'
;MSLWSQMGLQEGTSVLGVEVQGLYDYSMFIIVMVFSFVGYFLLKVVGSSLIGRTYSDSQLLEFVWTILPFWFLLALGLPSIKLLYLMDEVNLPEATIKAVGHQWYWTYEYSDIRGSSYKFDSYMVPDSLLEGGYRLLEVDNRCAVPSLLRMRGLVTSDDVIHSWAIPSSSIKVDGVPGRINQIQMCFLRPGVFYGQCSELCGVNHSFMPICVESVSVEIYTNWIIDNHNEVLAGMDKKDDSWTWWGLLVAVVKAVGRSIYWVGSMYAMFLYYLFYYSMYIPVKFVVFSSWDLGCWFVESSVAFGKWCLWFSVSPVEASLYAVMYLAGNLWGGLVFVVTSPVKAVVWLVSGIFKGIVNFGSFSYSVFEAVMHSLTSFTDDSFHEFVMREVNLNTKKFLWIIMDRYKNG
;
A
#
# COMPACT_ATOMS: atom_id res chain seq x y z
N MET A 1 -3.48 2.85 29.17
CA MET A 1 -3.34 4.17 29.82
C MET A 1 -1.93 4.31 30.36
N SER A 2 -1.51 5.53 30.70
CA SER A 2 -0.21 5.78 31.32
C SER A 2 -0.18 5.28 32.76
N LEU A 3 0.96 4.71 33.17
CA LEU A 3 1.24 4.34 34.55
C LEU A 3 1.96 5.48 35.27
N TRP A 4 1.85 5.52 36.60
CA TRP A 4 2.60 6.48 37.40
C TRP A 4 4.11 6.26 37.20
N SER A 5 4.87 7.35 37.05
CA SER A 5 6.32 7.34 36.77
C SER A 5 6.75 6.65 35.45
N GLN A 6 5.83 6.48 34.50
CA GLN A 6 6.18 5.94 33.18
C GLN A 6 7.08 6.88 32.38
N MET A 7 8.19 6.35 31.85
CA MET A 7 9.20 7.12 31.09
C MET A 7 9.08 6.97 29.56
N GLY A 8 8.41 5.91 29.07
CA GLY A 8 8.29 5.59 27.65
C GLY A 8 6.85 5.68 27.14
N LEU A 9 6.64 5.19 25.91
CA LEU A 9 5.31 5.08 25.31
C LEU A 9 4.41 4.13 26.12
N GLN A 10 3.10 4.30 26.01
CA GLN A 10 2.14 3.27 26.43
C GLN A 10 2.35 2.02 25.58
N GLU A 11 2.04 0.84 26.14
CA GLU A 11 2.14 -0.41 25.39
C GLU A 11 1.29 -0.35 24.11
N GLY A 12 1.86 -0.78 22.97
CA GLY A 12 1.16 -0.90 21.70
C GLY A 12 0.02 -1.92 21.77
N THR A 13 -1.22 -1.47 21.55
CA THR A 13 -2.44 -2.28 21.65
C THR A 13 -3.11 -2.55 20.30
N SER A 14 -2.59 -1.94 19.23
CA SER A 14 -3.05 -2.11 17.85
C SER A 14 -1.88 -2.57 16.97
N VAL A 15 -2.19 -3.06 15.76
CA VAL A 15 -1.16 -3.42 14.76
C VAL A 15 -0.21 -2.23 14.51
N LEU A 16 -0.78 -1.03 14.28
CA LEU A 16 -0.01 0.21 14.12
C LEU A 16 0.77 0.59 15.39
N GLY A 17 0.18 0.37 16.56
CA GLY A 17 0.79 0.67 17.85
C GLY A 17 2.11 -0.07 18.06
N VAL A 18 2.15 -1.35 17.73
CA VAL A 18 3.36 -2.17 17.87
C VAL A 18 4.44 -1.76 16.85
N GLU A 19 4.07 -1.45 15.61
CA GLU A 19 5.01 -0.95 14.58
C GLU A 19 5.63 0.41 14.96
N VAL A 20 4.81 1.35 15.46
CA VAL A 20 5.29 2.65 15.94
C VAL A 20 6.23 2.47 17.13
N GLN A 21 5.94 1.53 18.04
CA GLN A 21 6.81 1.22 19.17
C GLN A 21 8.16 0.64 18.70
N GLY A 22 8.15 -0.25 17.70
CA GLY A 22 9.37 -0.78 17.08
C GLY A 22 10.23 0.31 16.44
N LEU A 23 9.63 1.25 15.70
CA LEU A 23 10.34 2.39 15.12
C LEU A 23 10.89 3.34 16.20
N TYR A 24 10.13 3.55 17.28
CA TYR A 24 10.56 4.35 18.42
C TYR A 24 11.81 3.76 19.08
N ASP A 25 11.81 2.45 19.38
CA ASP A 25 12.95 1.78 20.01
C ASP A 25 14.19 1.80 19.11
N TYR A 26 14.02 1.56 17.80
CA TYR A 26 15.09 1.68 16.81
C TYR A 26 15.68 3.09 16.74
N SER A 27 14.80 4.10 16.74
CA SER A 27 15.21 5.51 16.70
C SER A 27 15.95 5.90 17.98
N MET A 28 15.44 5.49 19.15
CA MET A 28 16.08 5.75 20.44
C MET A 28 17.46 5.10 20.54
N PHE A 29 17.63 3.88 20.01
CA PHE A 29 18.94 3.22 19.95
C PHE A 29 19.97 4.06 19.16
N ILE A 30 19.60 4.53 17.96
CA ILE A 30 20.48 5.38 17.13
C ILE A 30 20.78 6.70 17.84
N ILE A 31 19.77 7.35 18.41
CA ILE A 31 19.91 8.62 19.12
C ILE A 31 20.88 8.46 20.30
N VAL A 32 20.70 7.45 21.15
CA VAL A 32 21.60 7.20 22.30
C VAL A 32 23.04 6.90 21.83
N MET A 33 23.22 6.18 20.73
CA MET A 33 24.54 5.94 20.14
C MET A 33 25.22 7.25 19.72
N VAL A 34 24.50 8.13 19.02
CA VAL A 34 25.04 9.43 18.58
C VAL A 34 25.32 10.35 19.78
N PHE A 35 24.40 10.44 20.74
CA PHE A 35 24.59 11.26 21.94
C PHE A 35 25.75 10.78 22.80
N SER A 36 25.94 9.47 22.97
CA SER A 36 27.08 8.92 23.70
C SER A 36 28.40 9.13 22.97
N PHE A 37 28.42 9.00 21.63
CA PHE A 37 29.59 9.33 20.80
C PHE A 37 29.99 10.80 20.97
N VAL A 38 29.07 11.74 20.72
CA VAL A 38 29.33 13.19 20.86
C VAL A 38 29.70 13.53 22.30
N GLY A 39 28.98 12.99 23.27
CA GLY A 39 29.24 13.18 24.69
C GLY A 39 30.66 12.75 25.09
N TYR A 40 31.14 11.61 24.57
CA TYR A 40 32.51 11.16 24.80
C TYR A 40 33.56 12.14 24.26
N PHE A 41 33.40 12.67 23.04
CA PHE A 41 34.34 13.66 22.50
C PHE A 41 34.34 14.96 23.30
N LEU A 42 33.16 15.45 23.69
CA LEU A 42 33.05 16.65 24.53
C LEU A 42 33.75 16.45 25.88
N LEU A 43 33.54 15.31 26.53
CA LEU A 43 34.24 14.97 27.78
C LEU A 43 35.76 14.88 27.59
N LYS A 44 36.23 14.36 26.46
CA LYS A 44 37.66 14.31 26.13
C LYS A 44 38.26 15.70 25.91
N VAL A 45 37.55 16.60 25.23
CA VAL A 45 38.00 17.97 25.01
C VAL A 45 38.06 18.73 26.34
N VAL A 46 37.03 18.64 27.18
CA VAL A 46 37.00 19.28 28.51
C VAL A 46 38.08 18.71 29.44
N GLY A 47 38.32 17.39 29.38
CA GLY A 47 39.34 16.73 30.18
C GLY A 47 40.78 16.86 29.66
N SER A 48 40.99 17.51 28.52
CA SER A 48 42.33 17.67 27.93
C SER A 48 43.09 18.82 28.59
N SER A 49 44.34 18.57 28.99
CA SER A 49 45.28 19.62 29.42
C SER A 49 46.06 20.25 28.26
N LEU A 50 45.91 19.72 27.05
CA LEU A 50 46.64 20.18 25.86
C LEU A 50 45.96 21.41 25.24
N ILE A 51 46.75 22.43 24.90
CA ILE A 51 46.29 23.68 24.30
C ILE A 51 46.67 23.70 22.81
N GLY A 52 45.68 23.80 21.93
CA GLY A 52 45.88 24.04 20.50
C GLY A 52 45.72 25.54 20.17
N ARG A 53 46.71 26.13 19.49
CA ARG A 53 46.70 27.55 19.07
C ARG A 53 46.60 27.74 17.56
N THR A 54 46.95 26.71 16.79
CA THR A 54 46.94 26.74 15.33
C THR A 54 45.70 26.03 14.81
N TYR A 55 45.00 26.65 13.87
CA TYR A 55 43.92 26.01 13.14
C TYR A 55 44.51 25.02 12.12
N SER A 56 44.06 23.77 12.16
CA SER A 56 44.40 22.74 11.18
C SER A 56 43.15 22.35 10.41
N ASP A 57 43.15 22.53 9.10
CA ASP A 57 42.08 22.03 8.22
C ASP A 57 42.32 20.54 7.90
N SER A 58 41.23 19.80 7.73
CA SER A 58 41.29 18.39 7.38
C SER A 58 40.08 17.97 6.56
N GLN A 59 40.25 17.97 5.26
CA GLN A 59 39.13 17.74 4.33
C GLN A 59 38.64 16.29 4.42
N LEU A 60 39.52 15.37 4.82
CA LEU A 60 39.13 14.00 5.12
C LEU A 60 38.19 13.92 6.33
N LEU A 61 38.44 14.70 7.38
CA LEU A 61 37.59 14.71 8.57
C LEU A 61 36.22 15.32 8.24
N GLU A 62 36.20 16.41 7.45
CA GLU A 62 34.98 17.03 6.97
C GLU A 62 34.12 16.08 6.14
N PHE A 63 34.77 15.32 5.25
CA PHE A 63 34.09 14.31 4.46
C PHE A 63 33.47 13.21 5.35
N VAL A 64 34.23 12.69 6.32
CA VAL A 64 33.77 11.60 7.21
C VAL A 64 32.56 12.03 8.03
N TRP A 65 32.60 13.19 8.70
CA TRP A 65 31.47 13.65 9.52
C TRP A 65 30.28 14.14 8.69
N THR A 66 30.41 14.26 7.37
CA THR A 66 29.29 14.60 6.47
C THR A 66 28.62 13.32 5.97
N ILE A 67 29.40 12.32 5.57
CA ILE A 67 28.89 11.02 5.10
C ILE A 67 28.26 10.20 6.24
N LEU A 68 28.82 10.26 7.44
CA LEU A 68 28.36 9.45 8.57
C LEU A 68 26.92 9.82 9.03
N PRO A 69 26.57 11.10 9.27
CA PRO A 69 25.18 11.49 9.56
C PRO A 69 24.21 11.19 8.42
N PHE A 70 24.66 11.32 7.16
CA PHE A 70 23.84 10.96 6.00
C PHE A 70 23.38 9.49 6.08
N TRP A 71 24.27 8.56 6.42
CA TRP A 71 23.89 7.15 6.59
C TRP A 71 22.95 6.92 7.77
N PHE A 72 23.13 7.63 8.89
CA PHE A 72 22.18 7.56 10.02
C PHE A 72 20.79 8.07 9.65
N LEU A 73 20.70 9.16 8.88
CA LEU A 73 19.43 9.68 8.40
C LEU A 73 18.74 8.71 7.44
N LEU A 74 19.48 8.06 6.54
CA LEU A 74 18.92 7.01 5.69
C LEU A 74 18.40 5.82 6.52
N ALA A 75 19.18 5.38 7.52
CA ALA A 75 18.81 4.27 8.40
C ALA A 75 17.51 4.55 9.16
N LEU A 76 17.29 5.79 9.62
CA LEU A 76 16.04 6.22 10.27
C LEU A 76 14.89 6.45 9.27
N GLY A 77 15.19 7.02 8.10
CA GLY A 77 14.19 7.44 7.12
C GLY A 77 13.51 6.27 6.43
N LEU A 78 14.25 5.21 6.06
CA LEU A 78 13.68 4.05 5.37
C LEU A 78 12.56 3.31 6.14
N PRO A 79 12.75 2.91 7.42
CA PRO A 79 11.69 2.25 8.18
C PRO A 79 10.53 3.21 8.48
N SER A 80 10.82 4.51 8.67
CA SER A 80 9.79 5.53 8.87
C SER A 80 8.88 5.69 7.65
N ILE A 81 9.43 5.75 6.44
CA ILE A 81 8.65 5.84 5.20
C ILE A 81 7.81 4.57 5.00
N LYS A 82 8.37 3.38 5.25
CA LYS A 82 7.60 2.13 5.18
C LYS A 82 6.38 2.16 6.11
N LEU A 83 6.59 2.56 7.37
CA LEU A 83 5.50 2.65 8.35
C LEU A 83 4.44 3.67 7.92
N LEU A 84 4.86 4.82 7.36
CA LEU A 84 3.95 5.83 6.83
C LEU A 84 3.00 5.25 5.78
N TYR A 85 3.50 4.44 4.84
CA TYR A 85 2.65 3.78 3.85
C TYR A 85 1.74 2.72 4.48
N LEU A 86 2.22 1.95 5.46
CA LEU A 86 1.39 0.98 6.19
C LEU A 86 0.24 1.66 6.95
N MET A 87 0.46 2.86 7.48
CA MET A 87 -0.57 3.63 8.18
C MET A 87 -1.64 4.19 7.25
N ASP A 88 -1.28 4.54 6.01
CA ASP A 88 -2.19 5.17 5.04
C ASP A 88 -3.03 4.14 4.26
N GLU A 89 -2.54 2.90 4.13
CA GLU A 89 -3.27 1.82 3.44
C GLU A 89 -4.49 1.33 4.22
N VAL A 90 -5.65 1.94 3.99
CA VAL A 90 -6.93 1.43 4.51
C VAL A 90 -7.54 0.39 3.57
N ASN A 91 -7.03 -0.84 3.66
CA ASN A 91 -7.53 -1.98 2.87
C ASN A 91 -8.81 -2.57 3.49
N LEU A 92 -9.93 -2.51 2.75
CA LEU A 92 -11.22 -3.20 2.98
C LEU A 92 -11.61 -3.38 4.47
N PRO A 93 -12.06 -2.31 5.14
CA PRO A 93 -12.54 -2.40 6.52
C PRO A 93 -13.89 -3.10 6.60
N GLU A 94 -14.10 -3.90 7.64
CA GLU A 94 -15.35 -4.67 7.83
C GLU A 94 -16.43 -3.87 8.57
N ALA A 95 -16.01 -2.90 9.39
CA ALA A 95 -16.89 -1.99 10.11
C ALA A 95 -16.28 -0.58 10.18
N THR A 96 -17.14 0.42 10.30
CA THR A 96 -16.83 1.84 10.35
C THR A 96 -17.44 2.46 11.61
N ILE A 97 -16.64 3.23 12.32
CA ILE A 97 -17.15 4.15 13.35
C ILE A 97 -16.84 5.57 12.93
N LYS A 98 -17.71 6.49 13.27
CA LYS A 98 -17.48 7.92 13.10
C LYS A 98 -17.46 8.59 14.46
N ALA A 99 -16.35 9.26 14.77
CA ALA A 99 -16.18 10.09 15.96
C ALA A 99 -16.33 11.56 15.56
N VAL A 100 -17.26 12.27 16.21
CA VAL A 100 -17.52 13.69 16.00
C VAL A 100 -17.15 14.45 17.27
N GLY A 101 -16.21 15.38 17.15
CA GLY A 101 -15.81 16.25 18.26
C GLY A 101 -16.75 17.45 18.43
N HIS A 102 -17.16 17.70 19.67
CA HIS A 102 -17.97 18.84 20.10
C HIS A 102 -17.32 19.52 21.32
N GLN A 103 -17.67 20.77 21.61
CA GLN A 103 -17.32 21.47 22.85
C GLN A 103 -18.27 21.04 23.99
N TRP A 104 -17.88 20.21 24.95
CA TRP A 104 -16.62 19.46 25.12
C TRP A 104 -16.93 17.99 25.43
N TYR A 105 -17.24 17.24 24.37
CA TYR A 105 -17.58 15.82 24.41
C TYR A 105 -17.41 15.19 23.02
N TRP A 106 -17.56 13.88 22.93
CA TRP A 106 -17.49 13.15 21.65
C TRP A 106 -18.82 12.46 21.36
N THR A 107 -19.28 12.51 20.12
CA THR A 107 -20.40 11.68 19.65
C THR A 107 -19.85 10.56 18.77
N TYR A 108 -20.31 9.34 19.00
CA TYR A 108 -19.97 8.19 18.17
C TYR A 108 -21.18 7.76 17.34
N GLU A 109 -20.95 7.52 16.06
CA GLU A 109 -21.97 7.09 15.10
C GLU A 109 -21.55 5.77 14.45
N TYR A 110 -22.46 4.80 14.48
CA TYR A 110 -22.36 3.49 13.86
C TYR A 110 -23.46 3.36 12.80
N SER A 111 -23.08 3.35 11.52
CA SER A 111 -24.01 3.47 10.39
C SER A 111 -23.92 2.33 9.37
N ASP A 112 -23.21 1.25 9.67
CA ASP A 112 -22.95 0.16 8.70
C ASP A 112 -24.17 -0.74 8.46
N ILE A 113 -25.16 -0.75 9.36
CA ILE A 113 -26.34 -1.62 9.29
C ILE A 113 -27.46 -0.89 8.53
N ARG A 114 -28.02 -1.55 7.50
CA ARG A 114 -28.91 -0.97 6.47
C ARG A 114 -29.97 -0.02 7.04
N GLY A 115 -29.81 1.27 6.74
CA GLY A 115 -30.83 2.31 6.94
C GLY A 115 -31.02 2.80 8.39
N SER A 116 -30.24 2.28 9.34
CA SER A 116 -30.24 2.73 10.72
C SER A 116 -28.88 3.31 11.09
N SER A 117 -28.89 4.37 11.88
CA SER A 117 -27.67 4.98 12.44
C SER A 117 -27.84 4.99 13.96
N TYR A 118 -27.03 4.19 14.63
CA TYR A 118 -26.95 4.19 16.09
C TYR A 118 -25.93 5.25 16.50
N LYS A 119 -26.35 6.19 17.36
CA LYS A 119 -25.51 7.29 17.83
C LYS A 119 -25.69 7.54 19.31
N PHE A 120 -24.61 7.91 19.98
CA PHE A 120 -24.64 8.31 21.38
C PHE A 120 -23.52 9.32 21.68
N ASP A 121 -23.73 10.10 22.73
CA ASP A 121 -22.74 11.07 23.22
C ASP A 121 -21.93 10.45 24.36
N SER A 122 -20.67 10.87 24.46
CA SER A 122 -19.67 10.39 25.41
C SER A 122 -19.10 11.60 26.17
N TYR A 123 -19.54 11.76 27.41
CA TYR A 123 -19.14 12.83 28.33
C TYR A 123 -18.23 12.29 29.42
N MET A 124 -17.32 13.15 29.89
CA MET A 124 -16.49 12.84 31.06
C MET A 124 -17.36 12.63 32.30
N VAL A 125 -17.12 11.55 33.04
CA VAL A 125 -17.77 11.32 34.34
C VAL A 125 -17.20 12.31 35.37
N PRO A 126 -18.03 13.14 36.03
CA PRO A 126 -17.57 14.02 37.09
C PRO A 126 -17.00 13.26 38.28
N ASP A 127 -15.96 13.81 38.93
CA ASP A 127 -15.29 13.19 40.09
C ASP A 127 -16.26 12.78 41.22
N SER A 128 -17.39 13.49 41.38
CA SER A 128 -18.41 13.16 42.39
C SER A 128 -19.24 11.91 42.10
N LEU A 129 -19.30 11.49 40.83
CA LEU A 129 -20.03 10.30 40.36
C LEU A 129 -19.09 9.12 40.05
N LEU A 130 -17.78 9.30 40.27
CA LEU A 130 -16.78 8.31 39.95
C LEU A 130 -16.75 7.19 41.00
N GLU A 131 -17.43 6.08 40.70
CA GLU A 131 -17.44 4.86 41.55
C GLU A 131 -16.22 3.96 41.24
N GLY A 132 -15.02 4.50 41.45
CA GLY A 132 -13.77 3.88 40.99
C GLY A 132 -13.46 4.22 39.52
N GLY A 133 -12.27 3.80 39.06
CA GLY A 133 -11.76 4.18 37.74
C GLY A 133 -10.82 5.39 37.77
N TYR A 134 -10.61 6.01 36.61
CA TYR A 134 -9.56 7.02 36.42
C TYR A 134 -10.12 8.43 36.26
N ARG A 135 -9.73 9.31 37.19
CA ARG A 135 -10.04 10.75 37.15
C ARG A 135 -9.67 11.36 35.79
N LEU A 136 -10.58 12.12 35.21
CA LEU A 136 -10.46 12.79 33.89
C LEU A 136 -10.40 11.86 32.67
N LEU A 137 -10.49 10.55 32.83
CA LEU A 137 -10.39 9.58 31.72
C LEU A 137 -11.67 8.76 31.52
N GLU A 138 -12.44 8.52 32.59
CA GLU A 138 -13.71 7.82 32.47
C GLU A 138 -14.78 8.67 31.75
N VAL A 139 -15.61 7.96 30.99
CA VAL A 139 -16.77 8.50 30.28
C VAL A 139 -18.01 7.71 30.63
N ASP A 140 -19.18 8.32 30.43
CA ASP A 140 -20.49 7.68 30.62
C ASP A 140 -20.74 6.55 29.61
N ASN A 141 -20.48 6.82 28.32
CA ASN A 141 -20.66 5.88 27.23
C ASN A 141 -19.32 5.65 26.50
N ARG A 142 -18.80 4.42 26.56
CA ARG A 142 -17.56 4.05 25.89
C ARG A 142 -17.79 3.73 24.42
N CYS A 143 -16.81 4.03 23.59
CA CYS A 143 -16.81 3.62 22.18
C CYS A 143 -16.45 2.13 22.08
N ALA A 144 -17.45 1.28 21.85
CA ALA A 144 -17.24 -0.15 21.70
C ALA A 144 -16.65 -0.48 20.31
N VAL A 145 -15.62 -1.33 20.29
CA VAL A 145 -14.97 -1.83 19.07
C VAL A 145 -14.64 -3.33 19.21
N PRO A 146 -14.65 -4.12 18.13
CA PRO A 146 -14.18 -5.50 18.15
C PRO A 146 -12.64 -5.59 18.22
N SER A 147 -12.14 -6.52 19.02
CA SER A 147 -10.76 -6.97 18.99
C SER A 147 -10.49 -7.85 17.76
N LEU A 148 -9.30 -7.73 17.18
CA LEU A 148 -8.83 -8.54 16.06
C LEU A 148 -9.79 -8.50 14.87
N LEU A 149 -10.31 -7.32 14.54
CA LEU A 149 -11.08 -7.04 13.34
C LEU A 149 -10.60 -5.72 12.73
N ARG A 150 -10.51 -5.66 11.40
CA ARG A 150 -10.12 -4.43 10.69
C ARG A 150 -11.31 -3.48 10.61
N MET A 151 -11.13 -2.30 11.18
CA MET A 151 -12.12 -1.23 11.19
C MET A 151 -11.60 0.04 10.55
N ARG A 152 -12.54 0.89 10.14
CA ARG A 152 -12.31 2.26 9.73
C ARG A 152 -12.81 3.21 10.81
N GLY A 153 -11.94 4.10 11.27
CA GLY A 153 -12.33 5.29 12.03
C GLY A 153 -12.49 6.48 11.08
N LEU A 154 -13.61 7.18 11.19
CA LEU A 154 -13.84 8.47 10.56
C LEU A 154 -13.87 9.53 11.65
N VAL A 155 -13.04 10.58 11.54
CA VAL A 155 -12.95 11.65 12.55
C VAL A 155 -13.28 12.98 11.89
N THR A 156 -14.21 13.71 12.50
CA THR A 156 -14.62 15.07 12.09
C THR A 156 -14.98 15.88 13.34
N SER A 157 -15.28 17.16 13.16
CA SER A 157 -15.93 17.97 14.20
C SER A 157 -17.14 18.70 13.64
N ASP A 158 -18.04 19.13 14.52
CA ASP A 158 -19.20 19.96 14.21
C ASP A 158 -19.01 21.45 14.60
N ASP A 159 -17.98 21.79 15.38
CA ASP A 159 -17.75 23.16 15.88
C ASP A 159 -16.33 23.71 15.60
N VAL A 160 -15.34 23.36 16.42
CA VAL A 160 -13.94 23.81 16.33
C VAL A 160 -13.03 22.63 16.00
N ILE A 161 -11.72 22.86 15.89
CA ILE A 161 -10.81 21.72 15.67
C ILE A 161 -10.66 20.95 16.99
N HIS A 162 -10.78 19.62 16.91
CA HIS A 162 -10.45 18.68 17.98
C HIS A 162 -9.46 17.65 17.43
N SER A 163 -8.93 16.77 18.29
CA SER A 163 -8.09 15.67 17.83
C SER A 163 -8.38 14.41 18.63
N TRP A 164 -8.84 13.37 17.92
CA TRP A 164 -9.20 12.08 18.48
C TRP A 164 -7.92 11.24 18.61
N ALA A 165 -7.44 11.08 19.84
CA ALA A 165 -6.16 10.44 20.11
C ALA A 165 -6.26 9.35 21.17
N ILE A 166 -5.73 8.17 20.84
CA ILE A 166 -5.63 7.01 21.72
C ILE A 166 -4.16 6.57 21.71
N PRO A 167 -3.35 6.99 22.70
CA PRO A 167 -1.92 6.78 22.67
C PRO A 167 -1.49 5.32 22.58
N SER A 168 -2.18 4.39 23.27
CA SER A 168 -1.80 2.97 23.25
C SER A 168 -2.01 2.31 21.88
N SER A 169 -2.88 2.83 21.03
CA SER A 169 -3.06 2.33 19.67
C SER A 169 -2.27 3.14 18.63
N SER A 170 -1.46 4.12 19.06
CA SER A 170 -0.75 5.07 18.20
C SER A 170 -1.66 5.78 17.19
N ILE A 171 -2.91 6.02 17.57
CA ILE A 171 -3.87 6.77 16.76
C ILE A 171 -3.95 8.21 17.28
N LYS A 172 -3.75 9.18 16.38
CA LYS A 172 -4.07 10.59 16.60
C LYS A 172 -4.55 11.17 15.27
N VAL A 173 -5.79 11.64 15.23
CA VAL A 173 -6.40 12.17 14.01
C VAL A 173 -7.21 13.41 14.35
N ASP A 174 -6.96 14.49 13.63
CA ASP A 174 -7.68 15.74 13.86
C ASP A 174 -9.11 15.66 13.32
N GLY A 175 -10.07 16.07 14.14
CA GLY A 175 -11.44 16.32 13.73
C GLY A 175 -11.58 17.78 13.30
N VAL A 176 -11.64 18.01 12.00
CA VAL A 176 -11.72 19.36 11.41
C VAL A 176 -13.14 19.60 10.89
N PRO A 177 -13.81 20.69 11.26
CA PRO A 177 -15.14 21.02 10.74
C PRO A 177 -15.16 21.05 9.21
N GLY A 178 -16.13 20.37 8.60
CA GLY A 178 -16.26 20.27 7.14
C GLY A 178 -15.28 19.31 6.45
N ARG A 179 -14.47 18.55 7.21
CA ARG A 179 -13.56 17.53 6.67
C ARG A 179 -13.66 16.23 7.47
N ILE A 180 -13.82 15.11 6.75
CA ILE A 180 -13.78 13.78 7.35
C ILE A 180 -12.39 13.20 7.12
N ASN A 181 -11.64 12.98 8.20
CA ASN A 181 -10.39 12.25 8.18
C ASN A 181 -10.63 10.76 8.43
N GLN A 182 -9.80 9.91 7.84
CA GLN A 182 -9.94 8.46 7.92
C GLN A 182 -8.68 7.84 8.55
N ILE A 183 -8.87 6.81 9.37
CA ILE A 183 -7.79 6.00 9.94
C ILE A 183 -8.20 4.53 10.01
N GLN A 184 -7.23 3.63 9.89
CA GLN A 184 -7.46 2.20 10.14
C GLN A 184 -7.32 1.89 11.63
N MET A 185 -8.19 1.04 12.15
CA MET A 185 -8.10 0.54 13.51
C MET A 185 -8.15 -0.99 13.53
N CYS A 186 -7.26 -1.60 14.31
CA CYS A 186 -7.26 -3.04 14.56
C CYS A 186 -6.61 -3.29 15.92
N PHE A 187 -7.43 -3.46 16.96
CA PHE A 187 -6.96 -3.74 18.32
C PHE A 187 -6.57 -5.21 18.46
N LEU A 188 -5.44 -5.50 19.09
CA LEU A 188 -4.90 -6.86 19.19
C LEU A 188 -5.49 -7.67 20.35
N ARG A 189 -6.10 -7.00 21.34
CA ARG A 189 -6.63 -7.63 22.55
C ARG A 189 -7.87 -6.90 23.06
N PRO A 190 -8.80 -7.61 23.72
CA PRO A 190 -9.87 -6.98 24.48
C PRO A 190 -9.32 -6.13 25.63
N GLY A 191 -10.05 -5.09 26.01
CA GLY A 191 -9.69 -4.18 27.09
C GLY A 191 -10.17 -2.76 26.87
N VAL A 192 -9.89 -1.88 27.83
CA VAL A 192 -10.28 -0.47 27.78
C VAL A 192 -9.05 0.40 27.51
N PHE A 193 -9.12 1.20 26.46
CA PHE A 193 -8.06 2.07 25.99
C PHE A 193 -8.48 3.53 26.10
N TYR A 194 -7.69 4.29 26.84
CA TYR A 194 -7.98 5.68 27.15
C TYR A 194 -7.21 6.62 26.23
N GLY A 195 -7.83 7.76 25.97
CA GLY A 195 -7.34 8.85 25.15
C GLY A 195 -7.85 10.19 25.67
N GLN A 196 -7.32 11.27 25.11
CA GLN A 196 -7.76 12.64 25.40
C GLN A 196 -7.72 13.48 24.13
N CYS A 197 -8.54 14.53 24.10
CA CYS A 197 -8.46 15.50 23.00
C CYS A 197 -7.04 16.08 22.91
N SER A 198 -6.46 16.02 21.72
CA SER A 198 -5.06 16.39 21.47
C SER A 198 -4.89 17.64 20.59
N GLU A 199 -5.94 18.47 20.49
CA GLU A 199 -5.94 19.77 19.83
C GLU A 199 -6.76 20.78 20.64
N LEU A 200 -6.25 22.00 20.84
CA LEU A 200 -6.82 22.98 21.76
C LEU A 200 -8.22 23.44 21.30
N CYS A 201 -9.26 23.09 22.06
CA CYS A 201 -10.66 23.31 21.67
C CYS A 201 -11.50 24.17 22.63
N GLY A 202 -10.87 24.90 23.55
CA GLY A 202 -11.53 25.86 24.45
C GLY A 202 -11.38 25.55 25.94
N VAL A 203 -12.27 26.10 26.78
CA VAL A 203 -12.10 26.11 28.25
C VAL A 203 -12.07 24.71 28.88
N ASN A 204 -12.81 23.75 28.33
CA ASN A 204 -12.83 22.38 28.84
C ASN A 204 -12.05 21.40 27.94
N HIS A 205 -11.04 21.90 27.22
CA HIS A 205 -10.19 21.07 26.35
C HIS A 205 -9.62 19.82 27.07
N SER A 206 -9.24 19.94 28.34
CA SER A 206 -8.71 18.83 29.13
C SER A 206 -9.77 17.86 29.70
N PHE A 207 -11.06 18.13 29.49
CA PHE A 207 -12.19 17.45 30.14
C PHE A 207 -13.13 16.75 29.15
N MET A 208 -12.60 16.34 27.99
CA MET A 208 -13.31 15.55 26.99
C MET A 208 -12.48 14.31 26.59
N PRO A 209 -12.35 13.34 27.52
CA PRO A 209 -11.57 12.14 27.28
C PRO A 209 -12.22 11.23 26.24
N ILE A 210 -11.44 10.26 25.80
CA ILE A 210 -11.84 9.22 24.85
C ILE A 210 -11.65 7.90 25.58
N CYS A 211 -12.67 7.05 25.56
CA CYS A 211 -12.59 5.72 26.12
C CYS A 211 -13.09 4.72 25.09
N VAL A 212 -12.18 3.90 24.57
CA VAL A 212 -12.48 2.86 23.60
C VAL A 212 -12.43 1.51 24.30
N GLU A 213 -13.52 0.76 24.22
CA GLU A 213 -13.62 -0.58 24.79
C GLU A 213 -13.56 -1.62 23.68
N SER A 214 -12.45 -2.36 23.64
CA SER A 214 -12.29 -3.49 22.74
C SER A 214 -12.88 -4.75 23.36
N VAL A 215 -13.85 -5.35 22.69
CA VAL A 215 -14.53 -6.58 23.11
C VAL A 215 -14.38 -7.68 22.06
N SER A 216 -14.78 -8.91 22.37
CA SER A 216 -14.80 -9.97 21.36
C SER A 216 -15.76 -9.62 20.22
N VAL A 217 -15.46 -10.10 19.01
CA VAL A 217 -16.30 -9.86 17.82
C VAL A 217 -17.74 -10.31 18.03
N GLU A 218 -17.95 -11.41 18.74
CA GLU A 218 -19.28 -11.94 19.06
C GLU A 218 -20.09 -10.97 19.93
N ILE A 219 -19.48 -10.45 21.00
CA ILE A 219 -20.12 -9.45 21.89
C ILE A 219 -20.41 -8.17 21.13
N TYR A 220 -19.43 -7.67 20.37
CA TYR A 220 -19.60 -6.46 19.57
C TYR A 220 -20.74 -6.59 18.56
N THR A 221 -20.78 -7.71 17.83
CA THR A 221 -21.76 -7.91 16.76
C THR A 221 -23.18 -8.05 17.33
N ASN A 222 -23.35 -8.72 18.47
CA ASN A 222 -24.65 -8.78 19.14
C ASN A 222 -25.06 -7.41 19.68
N TRP A 223 -24.16 -6.72 20.37
CA TRP A 223 -24.41 -5.38 20.91
C TRP A 223 -24.82 -4.38 19.81
N ILE A 224 -24.13 -4.36 18.67
CA ILE A 224 -24.47 -3.43 17.60
C ILE A 224 -25.81 -3.80 16.94
N ILE A 225 -26.08 -5.10 16.74
CA ILE A 225 -27.37 -5.56 16.20
C ILE A 225 -28.52 -5.15 17.12
N ASP A 226 -28.37 -5.35 18.43
CA ASP A 226 -29.41 -5.03 19.42
C ASP A 226 -29.72 -3.53 19.44
N ASN A 227 -28.69 -2.68 19.48
CA ASN A 227 -28.87 -1.22 19.43
C ASN A 227 -29.53 -0.75 18.12
N HIS A 228 -29.15 -1.33 16.98
CA HIS A 228 -29.82 -1.01 15.71
C HIS A 228 -31.26 -1.52 15.66
N ASN A 229 -31.57 -2.67 16.28
CA ASN A 229 -32.95 -3.17 16.39
C ASN A 229 -33.83 -2.22 17.21
N GLU A 230 -33.31 -1.65 18.29
CA GLU A 230 -34.03 -0.64 19.09
C GLU A 230 -34.30 0.63 18.27
N VAL A 231 -33.30 1.11 17.52
CA VAL A 231 -33.47 2.26 16.61
C VAL A 231 -34.52 1.97 15.54
N LEU A 232 -34.47 0.78 14.92
CA LEU A 232 -35.43 0.37 13.89
C LEU A 232 -36.84 0.16 14.46
N ALA A 233 -36.97 -0.34 15.69
CA ALA A 233 -38.27 -0.48 16.35
C ALA A 233 -38.93 0.88 16.64
N GLY A 234 -38.14 1.94 16.79
CA GLY A 234 -38.61 3.32 16.89
C GLY A 234 -38.90 4.02 15.56
N MET A 235 -38.49 3.44 14.43
CA MET A 235 -38.81 3.96 13.09
C MET A 235 -40.16 3.41 12.63
N ASP A 236 -41.15 4.29 12.51
CA ASP A 236 -42.48 3.96 11.99
C ASP A 236 -42.34 3.22 10.64
N LYS A 237 -43.03 2.08 10.50
CA LYS A 237 -42.95 1.21 9.32
C LYS A 237 -43.48 1.96 8.11
N LYS A 238 -42.60 2.63 7.37
CA LYS A 238 -42.94 3.13 6.05
C LYS A 238 -43.03 1.93 5.13
N ASP A 239 -44.23 1.70 4.62
CA ASP A 239 -44.54 0.69 3.60
C ASP A 239 -43.68 0.90 2.35
N ASP A 240 -42.51 0.27 2.32
CA ASP A 240 -41.74 0.09 1.10
C ASP A 240 -42.33 -1.08 0.31
N SER A 241 -43.52 -0.84 -0.24
CA SER A 241 -44.10 -1.71 -1.26
C SER A 241 -43.29 -1.53 -2.56
N TRP A 242 -42.15 -2.20 -2.64
CA TRP A 242 -41.50 -2.44 -3.91
C TRP A 242 -42.45 -3.28 -4.77
N THR A 243 -43.09 -2.65 -5.75
CA THR A 243 -43.89 -3.36 -6.75
C THR A 243 -43.00 -4.37 -7.48
N TRP A 244 -43.38 -5.66 -7.43
CA TRP A 244 -42.72 -6.80 -8.09
C TRP A 244 -42.28 -6.54 -9.54
N TRP A 245 -42.99 -5.65 -10.22
CA TRP A 245 -42.70 -5.23 -11.60
C TRP A 245 -41.38 -4.46 -11.73
N GLY A 246 -41.02 -3.61 -10.76
CA GLY A 246 -39.77 -2.85 -10.77
C GLY A 246 -38.54 -3.75 -10.60
N LEU A 247 -38.62 -4.76 -9.73
CA LEU A 247 -37.57 -5.75 -9.52
C LEU A 247 -37.38 -6.62 -10.78
N LEU A 248 -38.48 -7.08 -11.38
CA LEU A 248 -38.44 -7.92 -12.58
C LEU A 248 -37.81 -7.18 -13.78
N VAL A 249 -38.17 -5.92 -13.99
CA VAL A 249 -37.58 -5.09 -15.06
C VAL A 249 -36.08 -4.82 -14.81
N ALA A 250 -35.67 -4.62 -13.56
CA ALA A 250 -34.26 -4.44 -13.21
C ALA A 250 -33.43 -5.71 -13.45
N VAL A 251 -33.96 -6.88 -13.07
CA VAL A 251 -33.31 -8.19 -13.29
C VAL A 251 -33.18 -8.49 -14.77
N VAL A 252 -34.24 -8.29 -15.57
CA VAL A 252 -34.19 -8.52 -17.03
C VAL A 252 -33.18 -7.59 -17.71
N LYS A 253 -33.11 -6.31 -17.30
CA LYS A 253 -32.12 -5.36 -17.82
C LYS A 253 -30.68 -5.67 -17.37
N ALA A 254 -30.49 -6.28 -16.20
CA ALA A 254 -29.18 -6.71 -15.73
C ALA A 254 -28.69 -7.95 -16.48
N VAL A 255 -29.56 -8.96 -16.63
CA VAL A 255 -29.25 -10.19 -17.38
C VAL A 255 -28.96 -9.88 -18.84
N GLY A 256 -29.74 -9.02 -19.49
CA GLY A 256 -29.50 -8.60 -20.87
C GLY A 256 -28.14 -7.90 -21.07
N ARG A 257 -27.73 -7.06 -20.12
CA ARG A 257 -26.41 -6.40 -20.17
C ARG A 257 -25.25 -7.38 -19.97
N SER A 258 -25.39 -8.35 -19.06
CA SER A 258 -24.37 -9.39 -18.84
C SER A 258 -24.21 -10.30 -20.06
N ILE A 259 -25.30 -10.70 -20.71
CA ILE A 259 -25.25 -11.55 -21.91
C ILE A 259 -24.53 -10.82 -23.06
N TYR A 260 -24.84 -9.53 -23.27
CA TYR A 260 -24.18 -8.72 -24.30
C TYR A 260 -22.67 -8.59 -24.05
N TRP A 261 -22.28 -8.30 -22.80
CA TRP A 261 -20.87 -8.16 -22.42
C TRP A 261 -20.07 -9.45 -22.61
N VAL A 262 -20.61 -10.58 -22.12
CA VAL A 262 -19.95 -11.88 -22.26
C VAL A 262 -19.86 -12.27 -23.74
N GLY A 263 -20.92 -12.06 -24.52
CA GLY A 263 -20.90 -12.30 -25.97
C GLY A 263 -19.84 -11.49 -26.71
N SER A 264 -19.68 -10.20 -26.34
CA SER A 264 -18.65 -9.32 -26.93
C SER A 264 -17.22 -9.78 -26.60
N MET A 265 -16.97 -10.23 -25.36
CA MET A 265 -15.65 -10.74 -24.97
C MET A 265 -15.27 -12.01 -25.72
N TYR A 266 -16.22 -12.95 -25.91
CA TYR A 266 -15.97 -14.17 -26.69
C TYR A 266 -15.71 -13.88 -28.17
N ALA A 267 -16.42 -12.92 -28.75
CA ALA A 267 -16.19 -12.51 -30.14
C ALA A 267 -14.78 -11.91 -30.35
N MET A 268 -14.33 -11.05 -29.42
CA MET A 268 -12.97 -10.50 -29.46
C MET A 268 -11.91 -11.60 -29.26
N PHE A 269 -12.12 -12.51 -28.30
CA PHE A 269 -11.19 -13.62 -28.06
C PHE A 269 -10.99 -14.49 -29.31
N LEU A 270 -12.08 -14.87 -29.99
CA LEU A 270 -11.99 -15.69 -31.21
C LEU A 270 -11.27 -14.94 -32.33
N TYR A 271 -11.53 -13.64 -32.51
CA TYR A 271 -10.84 -12.83 -33.51
C TYR A 271 -9.31 -12.82 -33.29
N TYR A 272 -8.87 -12.53 -32.07
CA TYR A 272 -7.45 -12.46 -31.74
C TYR A 272 -6.76 -13.83 -31.80
N LEU A 273 -7.44 -14.89 -31.37
CA LEU A 273 -6.91 -16.25 -31.44
C LEU A 273 -6.62 -16.65 -32.89
N PHE A 274 -7.58 -16.54 -33.80
CA PHE A 274 -7.38 -17.00 -35.18
C PHE A 274 -6.40 -16.12 -35.97
N TYR A 275 -6.43 -14.80 -35.75
CA TYR A 275 -5.54 -13.89 -36.47
C TYR A 275 -4.07 -14.06 -36.07
N TYR A 276 -3.77 -14.12 -34.77
CA TYR A 276 -2.38 -14.18 -34.30
C TYR A 276 -1.82 -15.59 -34.19
N SER A 277 -2.64 -16.61 -33.86
CA SER A 277 -2.13 -17.98 -33.72
C SER A 277 -2.03 -18.75 -35.04
N MET A 278 -2.88 -18.45 -36.02
CA MET A 278 -2.93 -19.20 -37.29
C MET A 278 -2.49 -18.37 -38.49
N TYR A 279 -3.09 -17.20 -38.71
CA TYR A 279 -2.83 -16.45 -39.94
C TYR A 279 -1.39 -15.93 -40.03
N ILE A 280 -0.87 -15.30 -38.98
CA ILE A 280 0.49 -14.72 -39.00
C ILE A 280 1.59 -15.79 -39.12
N PRO A 281 1.58 -16.89 -38.35
CA PRO A 281 2.63 -17.91 -38.46
C PRO A 281 2.62 -18.64 -39.81
N VAL A 282 1.43 -18.94 -40.35
CA VAL A 282 1.31 -19.57 -41.67
C VAL A 282 1.81 -18.63 -42.76
N LYS A 283 1.46 -17.34 -42.68
CA LYS A 283 1.96 -16.34 -43.64
C LYS A 283 3.49 -16.25 -43.59
N PHE A 284 4.08 -16.24 -42.41
CA PHE A 284 5.52 -16.07 -42.28
C PHE A 284 6.31 -17.31 -42.68
N VAL A 285 5.88 -18.51 -42.26
CA VAL A 285 6.62 -19.74 -42.53
C VAL A 285 6.44 -20.19 -43.99
N VAL A 286 5.20 -20.23 -44.49
CA VAL A 286 4.94 -20.82 -45.81
C VAL A 286 5.43 -19.90 -46.93
N PHE A 287 5.10 -18.60 -46.88
CA PHE A 287 5.50 -17.71 -47.97
C PHE A 287 7.00 -17.41 -47.94
N SER A 288 7.62 -17.20 -46.76
CA SER A 288 9.06 -16.92 -46.73
C SER A 288 9.91 -18.13 -47.11
N SER A 289 9.49 -19.36 -46.74
CA SER A 289 10.20 -20.57 -47.17
C SER A 289 10.03 -20.84 -48.67
N TRP A 290 8.87 -20.52 -49.23
CA TRP A 290 8.64 -20.61 -50.68
C TRP A 290 9.53 -19.64 -51.46
N ASP A 291 9.59 -18.37 -51.04
CA ASP A 291 10.37 -17.33 -51.72
C ASP A 291 11.88 -17.64 -51.69
N LEU A 292 12.40 -18.15 -50.57
CA LEU A 292 13.81 -18.52 -50.47
C LEU A 292 14.16 -19.75 -51.34
N GLY A 293 13.24 -20.72 -51.41
CA GLY A 293 13.38 -21.88 -52.28
C GLY A 293 13.40 -21.50 -53.76
N CYS A 294 12.48 -20.64 -54.19
CA CYS A 294 12.45 -20.11 -55.56
C CYS A 294 13.74 -19.37 -55.91
N TRP A 295 14.23 -18.51 -55.01
CA TRP A 295 15.45 -17.74 -55.25
C TRP A 295 16.70 -18.63 -55.45
N PHE A 296 16.84 -19.70 -54.66
CA PHE A 296 17.97 -20.62 -54.78
C PHE A 296 17.96 -21.38 -56.11
N VAL A 297 16.79 -21.85 -56.53
CA VAL A 297 16.62 -22.57 -57.80
C VAL A 297 16.87 -21.63 -58.98
N GLU A 298 16.31 -20.43 -58.96
CA GLU A 298 16.51 -19.42 -60.01
C GLU A 298 17.98 -19.03 -60.14
N SER A 299 18.69 -18.83 -59.02
CA SER A 299 20.11 -18.48 -59.02
C SER A 299 20.99 -19.59 -59.59
N SER A 300 20.67 -20.85 -59.28
CA SER A 300 21.39 -22.03 -59.79
C SER A 300 21.18 -22.22 -61.29
N VAL A 301 19.95 -22.03 -61.77
CA VAL A 301 19.61 -22.10 -63.20
C VAL A 301 20.22 -20.93 -63.97
N ALA A 302 20.20 -19.72 -63.41
CA ALA A 302 20.81 -18.54 -64.01
C ALA A 302 22.33 -18.72 -64.16
N PHE A 303 23.00 -19.31 -63.17
CA PHE A 303 24.43 -19.64 -63.25
C PHE A 303 24.73 -20.65 -64.37
N GLY A 304 23.94 -21.73 -64.47
CA GLY A 304 24.09 -22.72 -65.55
C GLY A 304 23.88 -22.12 -66.94
N LYS A 305 22.86 -21.27 -67.11
CA LYS A 305 22.61 -20.53 -68.36
C LYS A 305 23.72 -19.56 -68.69
N TRP A 306 24.27 -18.87 -67.69
CA TRP A 306 25.40 -17.97 -67.88
C TRP A 306 26.67 -18.71 -68.33
N CYS A 307 26.99 -19.87 -67.75
CA CYS A 307 28.14 -20.67 -68.19
C CYS A 307 28.02 -21.12 -69.67
N LEU A 308 26.83 -21.51 -70.10
CA LEU A 308 26.56 -21.83 -71.51
C LEU A 308 26.67 -20.59 -72.40
N TRP A 309 26.14 -19.44 -71.97
CA TRP A 309 26.23 -18.18 -72.71
C TRP A 309 27.68 -17.69 -72.84
N PHE A 310 28.48 -17.84 -71.78
CA PHE A 310 29.91 -17.50 -71.78
C PHE A 310 30.70 -18.30 -72.83
N SER A 311 30.30 -19.55 -73.11
CA SER A 311 30.95 -20.38 -74.12
C SER A 311 30.68 -19.92 -75.56
N VAL A 312 29.62 -19.13 -75.78
CA VAL A 312 29.20 -18.65 -77.11
C VAL A 312 29.60 -17.19 -77.35
N SER A 313 29.42 -16.29 -76.37
CA SER A 313 29.90 -14.90 -76.44
C SER A 313 30.60 -14.47 -75.13
N PRO A 314 31.92 -14.71 -75.03
CA PRO A 314 32.65 -14.47 -73.78
C PRO A 314 32.62 -13.02 -73.31
N VAL A 315 32.62 -12.05 -74.25
CA VAL A 315 32.72 -10.61 -73.95
C VAL A 315 31.42 -10.04 -73.38
N GLU A 316 30.26 -10.42 -73.92
CA GLU A 316 28.97 -9.94 -73.40
C GLU A 316 28.61 -10.61 -72.08
N ALA A 317 28.87 -11.91 -71.95
CA ALA A 317 28.63 -12.64 -70.72
C ALA A 317 29.50 -12.13 -69.56
N SER A 318 30.75 -11.73 -69.84
CA SER A 318 31.60 -11.10 -68.83
C SER A 318 31.12 -9.71 -68.41
N LEU A 319 30.64 -8.87 -69.35
CA LEU A 319 29.98 -7.59 -69.02
C LEU A 319 28.75 -7.76 -68.12
N TYR A 320 27.90 -8.76 -68.41
CA TYR A 320 26.75 -9.10 -67.55
C TYR A 320 27.19 -9.56 -66.16
N ALA A 321 28.24 -10.39 -66.07
CA ALA A 321 28.79 -10.83 -64.79
C ALA A 321 29.35 -9.64 -63.98
N VAL A 322 29.97 -8.65 -64.63
CA VAL A 322 30.44 -7.42 -63.96
C VAL A 322 29.26 -6.62 -63.39
N MET A 323 28.16 -6.46 -64.13
CA MET A 323 26.97 -5.77 -63.62
C MET A 323 26.28 -6.54 -62.48
N TYR A 324 26.21 -7.87 -62.56
CA TYR A 324 25.68 -8.73 -61.50
C TYR A 324 26.54 -8.67 -60.23
N LEU A 325 27.87 -8.72 -60.38
CA LEU A 325 28.81 -8.55 -59.28
C LEU A 325 28.73 -7.14 -58.66
N ALA A 326 28.49 -6.10 -59.46
CA ALA A 326 28.25 -4.75 -58.97
C ALA A 326 26.97 -4.66 -58.10
N GLY A 327 25.92 -5.40 -58.46
CA GLY A 327 24.72 -5.55 -57.62
C GLY A 327 25.00 -6.26 -56.28
N ASN A 328 25.84 -7.29 -56.28
CA ASN A 328 26.27 -7.95 -55.04
C ASN A 328 27.21 -7.09 -54.19
N LEU A 329 28.06 -6.26 -54.82
CA LEU A 329 28.85 -5.23 -54.15
C LEU A 329 27.95 -4.19 -53.46
N TRP A 330 26.81 -3.83 -54.07
CA TRP A 330 25.79 -3.00 -53.42
C TRP A 330 25.20 -3.68 -52.18
N GLY A 331 24.92 -4.99 -52.24
CA GLY A 331 24.56 -5.79 -51.05
C GLY A 331 25.63 -5.79 -49.97
N GLY A 332 26.90 -5.84 -50.36
CA GLY A 332 28.06 -5.67 -49.47
C GLY A 332 28.13 -4.28 -48.84
N LEU A 333 27.85 -3.22 -49.60
CA LEU A 333 27.73 -1.84 -49.10
C LEU A 333 26.58 -1.70 -48.10
N VAL A 334 25.41 -2.30 -48.38
CA VAL A 334 24.29 -2.35 -47.45
C VAL A 334 24.67 -3.11 -46.17
N PHE A 335 25.46 -4.19 -46.26
CA PHE A 335 26.01 -4.86 -45.08
C PHE A 335 26.97 -3.95 -44.29
N VAL A 336 27.86 -3.21 -44.96
CA VAL A 336 28.79 -2.26 -44.33
C VAL A 336 28.04 -1.11 -43.65
N VAL A 337 26.89 -0.69 -44.17
CA VAL A 337 26.06 0.36 -43.56
C VAL A 337 25.18 -0.18 -42.43
N THR A 338 24.61 -1.38 -42.58
CA THR A 338 23.68 -1.96 -41.59
C THR A 338 24.40 -2.63 -40.41
N SER A 339 25.62 -3.13 -40.60
CA SER A 339 26.38 -3.79 -39.53
C SER A 339 26.81 -2.86 -38.38
N PRO A 340 27.26 -1.62 -38.62
CA PRO A 340 27.48 -0.63 -37.58
C PRO A 340 26.19 -0.32 -36.80
N VAL A 341 25.05 -0.23 -37.49
CA VAL A 341 23.74 -0.01 -36.83
C VAL A 341 23.40 -1.19 -35.93
N LYS A 342 23.60 -2.44 -36.39
CA LYS A 342 23.40 -3.64 -35.55
C LYS A 342 24.36 -3.68 -34.36
N ALA A 343 25.61 -3.27 -34.54
CA ALA A 343 26.60 -3.18 -33.46
C ALA A 343 26.22 -2.12 -32.42
N VAL A 344 25.71 -0.96 -32.84
CA VAL A 344 25.19 0.07 -31.95
C VAL A 344 23.96 -0.44 -31.18
N VAL A 345 23.02 -1.11 -31.85
CA VAL A 345 21.85 -1.72 -31.18
C VAL A 345 22.29 -2.76 -30.15
N TRP A 346 23.27 -3.60 -30.47
CA TRP A 346 23.82 -4.56 -29.52
C TRP A 346 24.47 -3.88 -28.32
N LEU A 347 25.27 -2.83 -28.52
CA LEU A 347 25.97 -2.08 -27.46
C LEU A 347 24.97 -1.35 -26.55
N VAL A 348 23.95 -0.70 -27.13
CA VAL A 348 22.84 -0.08 -26.38
C VAL A 348 22.08 -1.14 -25.58
N SER A 349 21.82 -2.33 -26.16
CA SER A 349 21.17 -3.43 -25.43
C SER A 349 22.02 -3.96 -24.27
N GLY A 350 23.35 -3.97 -24.42
CA GLY A 350 24.29 -4.36 -23.37
C GLY A 350 24.33 -3.35 -22.23
N ILE A 351 24.39 -2.05 -22.54
CA ILE A 351 24.30 -0.96 -21.55
C ILE A 351 22.96 -1.02 -20.82
N PHE A 352 21.85 -1.20 -21.55
CA PHE A 352 20.52 -1.32 -20.95
C PHE A 352 20.43 -2.52 -20.00
N LYS A 353 20.94 -3.70 -20.41
CA LYS A 353 21.05 -4.88 -19.53
C LYS A 353 21.92 -4.61 -18.30
N GLY A 354 23.02 -3.88 -18.45
CA GLY A 354 23.89 -3.47 -17.34
C GLY A 354 23.17 -2.58 -16.34
N ILE A 355 22.43 -1.58 -16.82
CA ILE A 355 21.59 -0.69 -16.00
C ILE A 355 20.49 -1.49 -15.27
N VAL A 356 19.81 -2.39 -15.98
CA VAL A 356 18.77 -3.26 -15.38
C VAL A 356 19.37 -4.16 -14.30
N ASN A 357 20.54 -4.76 -14.54
CA ASN A 357 21.21 -5.61 -13.55
C ASN A 357 21.69 -4.81 -12.33
N PHE A 358 22.23 -3.61 -12.52
CA PHE A 358 22.61 -2.72 -11.43
C PHE A 358 21.40 -2.27 -10.60
N GLY A 359 20.29 -1.95 -11.28
CA GLY A 359 19.00 -1.69 -10.63
C GLY A 359 18.49 -2.89 -9.84
N SER A 360 18.59 -4.10 -10.40
CA SER A 360 18.20 -5.35 -9.73
C SER A 360 19.05 -5.63 -8.49
N PHE A 361 20.37 -5.48 -8.57
CA PHE A 361 21.25 -5.62 -7.41
C PHE A 361 20.93 -4.59 -6.32
N SER A 362 20.73 -3.33 -6.71
CA SER A 362 20.34 -2.26 -5.78
C SER A 362 18.99 -2.56 -5.13
N TYR A 363 18.02 -3.09 -5.89
CA TYR A 363 16.74 -3.55 -5.39
C TYR A 363 16.90 -4.71 -4.39
N SER A 364 17.73 -5.70 -4.68
CA SER A 364 17.98 -6.83 -3.76
C SER A 364 18.66 -6.39 -2.46
N VAL A 365 19.63 -5.46 -2.54
CA VAL A 365 20.26 -4.88 -1.34
C VAL A 365 19.24 -4.07 -0.55
N PHE A 366 18.43 -3.26 -1.23
CA PHE A 366 17.35 -2.50 -0.60
C PHE A 366 16.33 -3.43 0.08
N GLU A 367 15.87 -4.48 -0.58
CA GLU A 367 14.97 -5.47 0.05
C GLU A 367 15.61 -6.14 1.26
N ALA A 368 16.87 -6.57 1.17
CA ALA A 368 17.55 -7.19 2.30
C ALA A 368 17.67 -6.22 3.50
N VAL A 369 17.90 -4.93 3.25
CA VAL A 369 17.89 -3.88 4.28
C VAL A 369 16.47 -3.64 4.80
N MET A 370 15.46 -3.60 3.94
CA MET A 370 14.07 -3.40 4.36
C MET A 370 13.53 -4.58 5.18
N HIS A 371 13.97 -5.80 4.88
CA HIS A 371 13.65 -7.02 5.65
C HIS A 371 14.39 -7.07 7.00
N SER A 372 15.60 -6.50 7.10
CA SER A 372 16.32 -6.46 8.37
C SER A 372 15.85 -5.34 9.31
N LEU A 373 15.23 -4.29 8.77
CA LEU A 373 14.72 -3.15 9.52
C LEU A 373 13.30 -3.33 10.08
N THR A 374 12.59 -4.40 9.71
CA THR A 374 11.31 -4.73 10.34
C THR A 374 11.55 -5.44 11.67
N SER A 375 11.10 -4.84 12.78
CA SER A 375 11.06 -5.49 14.10
C SER A 375 10.12 -6.70 14.17
N PHE A 376 9.38 -7.00 13.10
CA PHE A 376 8.55 -8.19 12.92
C PHE A 376 9.26 -9.29 12.12
N THR A 377 10.52 -9.56 12.44
CA THR A 377 11.33 -10.65 11.84
C THR A 377 10.86 -12.06 12.21
N ASP A 378 9.66 -12.21 12.77
CA ASP A 378 9.02 -13.50 12.93
C ASP A 378 7.69 -13.42 12.18
N ASP A 379 7.70 -13.83 10.91
CA ASP A 379 6.50 -13.96 10.07
C ASP A 379 5.39 -14.69 10.84
N SER A 380 5.76 -15.57 11.79
CA SER A 380 4.84 -16.29 12.66
C SER A 380 3.87 -15.42 13.47
N PHE A 381 4.30 -14.27 14.03
CA PHE A 381 3.39 -13.38 14.77
C PHE A 381 2.44 -12.65 13.82
N HIS A 382 2.97 -12.11 12.72
CA HIS A 382 2.16 -11.42 11.73
C HIS A 382 1.14 -12.38 11.09
N GLU A 383 1.58 -13.56 10.67
CA GLU A 383 0.73 -14.64 10.15
C GLU A 383 -0.34 -15.05 11.17
N PHE A 384 0.03 -15.17 12.46
CA PHE A 384 -0.93 -15.47 13.52
C PHE A 384 -1.99 -14.37 13.65
N VAL A 385 -1.58 -13.09 13.73
CA VAL A 385 -2.52 -11.96 13.82
C VAL A 385 -3.43 -11.91 12.60
N MET A 386 -2.88 -12.06 11.40
CA MET A 386 -3.65 -12.06 10.15
C MET A 386 -4.61 -13.25 10.08
N ARG A 387 -4.20 -14.42 10.55
CA ARG A 387 -5.07 -15.60 10.64
C ARG A 387 -6.24 -15.35 11.59
N GLU A 388 -5.99 -14.82 12.78
CA GLU A 388 -7.05 -14.53 13.75
C GLU A 388 -7.99 -13.42 13.25
N VAL A 389 -7.45 -12.36 12.63
CA VAL A 389 -8.26 -11.31 11.99
C VAL A 389 -9.16 -11.91 10.91
N ASN A 390 -8.64 -12.79 10.04
CA ASN A 390 -9.44 -13.45 9.01
C ASN A 390 -10.53 -14.37 9.59
N LEU A 391 -10.23 -15.10 10.68
CA LEU A 391 -11.22 -15.92 11.37
C LEU A 391 -12.34 -15.05 11.96
N ASN A 392 -11.97 -13.94 12.59
CA ASN A 392 -12.90 -12.98 13.17
C ASN A 392 -13.73 -12.25 12.13
N THR A 393 -13.16 -11.87 10.99
CA THR A 393 -13.91 -11.38 9.83
C THR A 393 -14.97 -12.39 9.40
N LYS A 394 -14.61 -13.67 9.25
CA LYS A 394 -15.57 -14.71 8.87
C LYS A 394 -16.70 -14.85 9.91
N LYS A 395 -16.37 -14.81 11.20
CA LYS A 395 -17.36 -14.85 12.28
C LYS A 395 -18.29 -13.65 12.25
N PHE A 396 -17.73 -12.43 12.15
CA PHE A 396 -18.47 -11.17 12.04
C PHE A 396 -19.48 -11.22 10.90
N LEU A 397 -19.01 -11.55 9.69
CA LEU A 397 -19.86 -11.67 8.50
C LEU A 397 -20.91 -12.77 8.66
N TRP A 398 -20.57 -13.90 9.28
CA TRP A 398 -21.51 -15.00 9.51
C TRP A 398 -22.66 -14.60 10.44
N ILE A 399 -22.35 -13.94 11.57
CA ILE A 399 -23.38 -13.45 12.52
C ILE A 399 -24.29 -12.41 11.85
N ILE A 400 -23.70 -11.46 11.12
CA ILE A 400 -24.47 -10.45 10.38
C ILE A 400 -25.36 -11.10 9.31
N MET A 401 -24.82 -12.05 8.53
CA MET A 401 -25.59 -12.76 7.52
C MET A 401 -26.72 -13.61 8.11
N ASP A 402 -26.50 -14.27 9.25
CA ASP A 402 -27.53 -15.04 9.94
C ASP A 402 -28.68 -14.14 10.41
N ARG A 403 -28.36 -12.96 10.95
CA ARG A 403 -29.36 -11.94 11.30
C ARG A 403 -30.24 -11.55 10.12
N TYR A 404 -29.65 -11.32 8.95
CA TYR A 404 -30.39 -10.93 7.73
C TYR A 404 -31.13 -12.09 7.04
N LYS A 405 -30.84 -13.35 7.39
CA LYS A 405 -31.66 -14.48 6.92
C LYS A 405 -32.96 -14.62 7.72
N ASN A 406 -32.96 -14.20 8.97
CA ASN A 406 -34.04 -14.42 9.93
C ASN A 406 -34.91 -13.18 10.21
N GLY A 407 -34.60 -12.02 9.62
CA GLY A 407 -35.40 -10.79 9.69
C GLY A 407 -35.75 -10.30 8.29
#